data_AF-A0A7V2KNU1-F1
#
_entry.id   AF-A0A7V2KNU1-F1
#
_cell.length_a   1.000
_cell.length_b   1.000
_cell.length_c   1.000
_cell.angle_alpha   90.00
_cell.angle_beta   90.00
_cell.angle_gamma   90.00
#
_symmetry.space_group_name_H-M   'P 1'
#
loop_
_entity.id
_entity.type
_entity.pdbx_description
1 polymer ?
#
loop_
_entity_poly.entity_id
_entity_poly.type
_entity_poly.pdbx_seq_one_letter_code
_entity_poly.pdbx_strand_id
1 'polypeptide(L)' 'MKRDYRLYVDDILEAIKKIESYCKELSLEDFSKNDLVIDAVVRNFEIIGGQLSAYPGR' A
#
# COMPACT_ATOMS: atom_id res chain seq x y z
N MET A 1 -4.53 -4.42 24.73
CA MET A 1 -3.48 -5.26 24.11
C MET A 1 -2.62 -4.36 23.23
N LYS A 2 -1.29 -4.36 23.39
CA LYS A 2 -0.39 -3.62 22.48
C LYS A 2 -0.33 -4.41 21.16
N ARG A 3 -0.55 -3.75 20.01
CA ARG A 3 -0.41 -4.37 18.70
C ARG A 3 1.04 -4.82 18.51
N ASP A 4 1.24 -6.04 18.04
CA ASP A 4 2.57 -6.56 17.74
C ASP A 4 3.19 -5.74 16.60
N TYR A 5 4.44 -5.29 16.79
CA TYR A 5 5.12 -4.45 15.82
C TYR A 5 5.27 -5.14 14.44
N ARG A 6 5.30 -6.48 14.42
CA ARG A 6 5.37 -7.31 13.21
C ARG A 6 4.13 -7.12 12.32
N LEU A 7 2.96 -6.92 12.93
CA LEU A 7 1.71 -6.72 12.20
C LEU A 7 1.65 -5.39 11.45
N TYR A 8 2.50 -4.40 11.78
CA TYR A 8 2.61 -3.18 10.97
C TYR A 8 3.42 -3.45 9.70
N VAL A 9 4.50 -4.23 9.83
CA VAL A 9 5.36 -4.62 8.71
C VAL A 9 4.60 -5.53 7.76
N ASP A 10 3.82 -6.49 8.27
CA ASP A 10 3.01 -7.39 7.46
C ASP A 10 1.97 -6.63 6.62
N ASP A 11 1.24 -5.67 7.23
CA ASP A 11 0.28 -4.81 6.52
C ASP A 11 0.96 -3.98 5.42
N ILE A 12 2.16 -3.44 5.68
CA ILE A 12 2.95 -2.69 4.70
C ILE A 12 3.36 -3.59 3.53
N LEU A 13 3.85 -4.80 3.82
CA LEU A 13 4.24 -5.77 2.80
C LEU A 13 3.05 -6.21 1.95
N GLU A 14 1.88 -6.39 2.56
CA GLU A 14 0.65 -6.71 1.83
C GLU A 14 0.23 -5.55 0.91
N ALA A 15 0.30 -4.30 1.38
CA ALA A 15 -0.01 -3.13 0.59
C ALA A 15 0.94 -2.97 -0.61
N ILE A 16 2.24 -3.20 -0.42
CA ILE A 16 3.24 -3.19 -1.50
C ILE A 16 2.92 -4.26 -2.54
N LYS A 17 2.66 -5.51 -2.13
CA LYS A 17 2.31 -6.61 -3.05
C LYS A 17 1.07 -6.29 -3.89
N LYS A 18 0.06 -5.63 -3.30
CA LYS A 18 -1.14 -5.19 -4.02
C LYS A 18 -0.79 -4.14 -5.07
N ILE A 19 -0.02 -3.11 -4.72
CA ILE A 19 0.44 -2.08 -5.65
C ILE A 19 1.19 -2.72 -6.83
N GLU A 20 2.15 -3.60 -6.56
CA GLU A 20 2.90 -4.31 -7.60
C GLU A 20 1.96 -5.12 -8.50
N SER A 21 0.99 -5.84 -7.92
CA SER A 21 0.01 -6.63 -8.68
C SER A 21 -0.88 -5.77 -9.58
N TYR A 22 -1.28 -4.58 -9.13
CA TYR A 22 -2.14 -3.69 -9.93
C TYR A 22 -1.37 -3.04 -11.09
N CYS A 23 -0.08 -2.75 -10.88
CA CYS A 23 0.75 -2.06 -11.87
C CYS A 23 1.45 -3.01 -12.85
N LYS A 24 1.58 -4.31 -12.53
CA LYS A 24 2.45 -5.26 -13.25
C LYS A 24 2.24 -5.32 -14.77
N GLU A 25 0.98 -5.27 -15.22
CA GLU A 25 0.62 -5.44 -16.63
C GLU A 25 0.14 -4.13 -17.28
N LEU A 26 0.36 -2.99 -16.61
CA LEU A 26 -0.06 -1.68 -17.10
C LEU A 26 1.15 -0.89 -17.60
N SER A 27 1.04 -0.35 -18.81
CA SER A 27 1.92 0.74 -19.21
C SER A 27 1.59 2.00 -18.39
N LEU A 28 2.50 2.98 -18.39
CA LEU A 28 2.23 4.26 -17.74
C LEU A 28 1.01 4.97 -18.34
N GLU A 29 0.79 4.84 -19.65
CA GLU A 29 -0.37 5.44 -20.31
C GLU A 29 -1.67 4.74 -19.91
N ASP A 30 -1.68 3.41 -19.85
CA ASP A 30 -2.84 2.63 -19.39
C ASP A 30 -3.17 2.92 -17.93
N PHE A 31 -2.13 3.00 -17.08
CA PHE A 31 -2.28 3.38 -15.68
C PHE A 31 -2.87 4.78 -15.52
N SER A 32 -2.36 5.77 -16.27
CA SER A 32 -2.82 7.17 -16.18
C SER A 32 -4.28 7.41 -16.57
N LYS A 33 -4.89 6.44 -17.28
CA LYS A 33 -6.28 6.49 -17.73
C LYS A 33 -7.21 5.59 -16.90
N ASN A 34 -6.68 4.92 -15.87
CA ASN A 34 -7.41 3.96 -15.08
C ASN A 34 -7.59 4.45 -13.63
N ASP A 35 -8.56 5.35 -13.45
CA ASP A 35 -8.85 5.99 -12.16
C ASP A 35 -9.06 4.98 -11.02
N LEU A 36 -9.70 3.84 -11.30
CA LEU A 36 -9.91 2.79 -10.29
C LEU A 36 -8.60 2.20 -9.79
N VAL A 37 -7.64 1.96 -10.69
CA VAL A 37 -6.33 1.44 -10.31
C VAL A 37 -5.51 2.51 -9.59
N ILE A 38 -5.60 3.77 -10.03
CA ILE A 38 -4.96 4.90 -9.35
C ILE A 38 -5.48 5.00 -7.90
N ASP A 39 -6.80 4.99 -7.71
CA ASP A 39 -7.42 5.04 -6.38
C ASP A 39 -7.00 3.84 -5.52
N ALA A 40 -6.94 2.65 -6.11
CA ALA A 40 -6.47 1.46 -5.41
C ALA A 40 -5.00 1.56 -4.97
N VAL A 41 -4.14 2.14 -5.80
CA VAL A 41 -2.72 2.39 -5.46
C VAL A 41 -2.60 3.44 -4.36
N VAL A 42 -3.29 4.57 -4.50
CA VAL A 42 -3.31 5.65 -3.49
C VAL A 42 -3.79 5.11 -2.14
N ARG A 43 -4.85 4.31 -2.12
CA ARG A 43 -5.35 3.68 -0.90
C ARG A 43 -4.29 2.80 -0.21
N ASN A 44 -3.52 2.04 -0.96
CA ASN A 44 -2.45 1.22 -0.39
C ASN A 44 -1.30 2.08 0.15
N PHE A 45 -0.99 3.22 -0.48
CA PHE A 45 -0.05 4.20 0.10
C PHE A 45 -0.56 4.80 1.42
N GLU A 46 -1.85 5.11 1.54
CA GLU A 46 -2.43 5.56 2.81
C GLU A 46 -2.28 4.50 3.92
N ILE A 47 -2.49 3.22 3.61
CA ILE A 47 -2.30 2.11 4.56
C ILE A 47 -0.84 2.09 5.03
N ILE A 48 0.12 2.16 4.11
CA ILE A 48 1.56 2.19 4.44
C ILE A 48 1.87 3.39 5.34
N GLY A 49 1.42 4.59 4.97
CA GLY A 49 1.61 5.80 5.76
C GLY A 49 0.98 5.70 7.15
N GLY A 50 -0.20 5.09 7.26
CA GLY A 50 -0.90 4.84 8.52
C GLY A 50 -0.16 3.87 9.43
N GLN A 51 0.33 2.75 8.88
CA GLN A 51 1.11 1.76 9.66
C GLN A 51 2.46 2.32 10.09
N LEU A 52 3.16 3.02 9.17
CA LEU A 52 4.36 3.76 9.53
C LEU A 52 4.02 4.71 10.67
N SER A 53 2.95 5.51 10.56
CA SER A 53 2.48 6.50 11.54
C SER A 53 2.04 5.96 12.91
N ALA A 54 1.72 4.67 12.99
CA ALA A 54 1.35 3.99 14.22
C ALA A 54 2.47 3.09 14.78
N TYR A 55 3.55 2.87 14.04
CA TYR A 55 4.69 2.07 14.49
C TYR A 55 5.37 2.72 15.71
N PRO A 56 5.49 2.00 16.85
CA PRO A 56 5.92 2.57 18.13
C PRO A 56 7.44 2.78 18.27
N GLY A 57 8.25 2.35 17.30
CA GLY A 57 9.70 2.57 17.28
C GLY A 57 10.14 3.83 16.52
N ARG A 58 9.25 4.83 16.41
CA ARG A 58 9.56 6.17 15.90
C ARG A 58 10.00 7.11 16.99
#